data_AF-M2C318-F1
#
_entry.id   AF-M2C318-F1
#
_cell.length_a   1.000
_cell.length_b   1.000
_cell.length_c   1.000
_cell.angle_alpha   90.00
_cell.angle_beta   90.00
_cell.angle_gamma   90.00
#
_symmetry.space_group_name_H-M   'P 1'
#
loop_
_entity.id
_entity.type
_entity.pdbx_description
1 polymer ?
#
loop_
_entity_poly.entity_id
_entity_poly.type
_entity_poly.pdbx_seq_one_letter_code
_entity_poly.pdbx_strand_id
1 'polypeptide(L)'
;MKKLLVFVVLMLCFLSCKTKQIQPKIEGAYIQLTDKAQISFKDLPCTVFFSDGTEEKHLTNEDGKVVVQVIEGRIITKVVYDFSDYKRPKGKLLAKEEFSIIRKLKIKPKSLTQEFNIDLEPVKGMQLIIILNVFNIEL
;
A
#
# COMPACT_ATOMS: atom_id res chain seq x y z
N MET A 1 -35.08 -17.43 -40.14
CA MET A 1 -34.38 -16.26 -39.57
C MET A 1 -34.63 -16.18 -38.06
N LYS A 2 -33.93 -16.98 -37.24
CA LYS A 2 -34.05 -16.91 -35.75
C LYS A 2 -32.74 -17.20 -35.00
N LYS A 3 -31.68 -17.63 -35.70
CA LYS A 3 -30.39 -18.00 -35.07
C LYS A 3 -29.37 -16.86 -35.01
N LEU A 4 -29.61 -15.74 -35.70
CA LEU A 4 -28.69 -14.60 -35.72
C LEU A 4 -28.89 -13.65 -34.53
N LEU A 5 -30.07 -13.62 -33.92
CA LEU A 5 -30.38 -12.68 -32.84
C LEU A 5 -29.74 -13.08 -31.49
N VAL A 6 -29.54 -14.38 -31.25
CA VAL A 6 -29.04 -14.88 -29.96
C VAL A 6 -27.54 -14.63 -29.79
N PHE A 7 -26.79 -14.53 -30.89
CA PHE A 7 -25.34 -14.33 -30.84
C PHE A 7 -24.94 -12.88 -30.51
N VAL A 8 -25.79 -11.90 -30.85
CA VAL A 8 -25.51 -10.47 -30.61
C VAL A 8 -25.76 -10.09 -29.15
N VAL A 9 -26.71 -10.75 -28.47
CA VAL A 9 -27.03 -10.47 -27.06
C VAL A 9 -25.96 -11.00 -26.10
N LEU A 10 -25.30 -12.11 -26.45
CA LEU A 10 -24.27 -12.71 -25.59
C LEU A 10 -22.94 -11.93 -25.60
N MET A 11 -22.64 -11.20 -26.68
CA MET A 11 -21.40 -10.41 -26.83
C MET A 11 -21.42 -9.05 -26.11
N LEU A 12 -22.59 -8.55 -25.73
CA LEU A 12 -22.72 -7.26 -25.03
C LEU A 12 -22.55 -7.34 -23.51
N CYS A 13 -22.46 -8.55 -22.94
CA CYS A 13 -22.31 -8.74 -21.49
C CYS A 13 -20.85 -8.63 -20.99
N PHE A 14 -19.86 -8.50 -21.88
CA PHE A 14 -18.46 -8.26 -21.50
C PHE A 14 -18.03 -6.80 -21.53
N LEU A 15 -18.97 -5.86 -21.68
CA LEU A 15 -18.79 -4.49 -21.20
C LEU A 15 -18.85 -4.49 -19.67
N SER A 16 -17.94 -5.26 -19.05
CA SER A 16 -17.62 -5.15 -17.64
C SER A 16 -17.25 -3.70 -17.40
N CYS A 17 -18.16 -3.00 -16.73
CA CYS A 17 -17.89 -1.77 -16.03
C CYS A 17 -16.48 -1.86 -15.44
N LYS A 18 -15.53 -1.10 -16.00
CA LYS A 18 -14.42 -0.58 -15.21
C LYS A 18 -15.07 0.34 -14.18
N THR A 19 -15.56 -0.24 -13.09
CA THR A 19 -15.69 0.50 -11.84
C THR A 19 -14.28 0.95 -11.52
N LYS A 20 -13.91 2.17 -11.96
CA LYS A 20 -12.91 2.94 -11.27
C LYS A 20 -13.39 2.92 -9.83
N GLN A 21 -12.74 2.14 -8.98
CA GLN A 21 -12.91 2.28 -7.55
C GLN A 21 -12.54 3.73 -7.28
N ILE A 22 -13.56 4.57 -7.15
CA ILE A 22 -13.41 5.92 -6.61
C ILE A 22 -12.97 5.63 -5.19
N GLN A 23 -11.66 5.61 -4.98
CA GLN A 23 -11.10 5.52 -3.65
C GLN A 23 -11.70 6.71 -2.91
N PRO A 24 -12.34 6.49 -1.74
CA PRO A 24 -12.85 7.60 -0.96
C PRO A 24 -11.72 8.61 -0.82
N LYS A 25 -12.06 9.89 -0.96
CA LYS A 25 -11.12 11.00 -0.87
C LYS A 25 -10.70 11.12 0.60
N ILE A 26 -9.91 10.17 1.08
CA ILE A 26 -9.44 10.14 2.46
C ILE A 26 -8.43 11.28 2.58
N GLU A 27 -8.64 12.12 3.59
CA GLU A 27 -7.87 13.33 3.83
C GLU A 27 -6.53 13.02 4.49
N GLY A 28 -5.64 12.33 3.77
CA GLY A 28 -4.35 11.92 4.33
C GLY A 28 -3.28 11.71 3.27
N ALA A 29 -2.08 11.40 3.75
CA ALA A 29 -1.01 10.83 2.95
C ALA A 29 -1.05 9.31 3.10
N TYR A 30 -0.79 8.60 2.00
CA TYR A 30 -0.78 7.15 1.97
C TYR A 30 0.66 6.65 1.99
N ILE A 31 0.95 5.74 2.90
CA ILE A 31 2.20 4.98 2.91
C ILE A 31 1.87 3.54 2.55
N GLN A 32 2.37 3.07 1.41
CA GLN A 32 2.07 1.73 0.90
C GLN A 32 3.31 0.86 0.94
N LEU A 33 3.22 -0.30 1.58
CA LEU A 33 4.29 -1.29 1.66
C LEU A 33 4.04 -2.44 0.68
N THR A 34 5.05 -2.73 -0.14
CA THR A 34 5.01 -3.83 -1.11
C THR A 34 6.35 -4.56 -1.15
N ASP A 35 6.34 -5.83 -1.57
CA ASP A 35 7.59 -6.50 -1.92
C ASP A 35 8.02 -6.19 -3.36
N LYS A 36 9.17 -6.75 -3.78
CA LYS A 36 9.71 -6.54 -5.13
C LYS A 36 8.78 -7.03 -6.26
N ALA A 37 7.88 -7.96 -5.98
CA ALA A 37 6.87 -8.44 -6.91
C ALA A 37 5.60 -7.58 -6.88
N GLN A 38 5.61 -6.46 -6.15
CA GLN A 38 4.47 -5.56 -5.92
C GLN A 38 3.30 -6.26 -5.21
N ILE A 39 3.61 -7.26 -4.40
CA ILE A 39 2.61 -7.91 -3.56
C ILE A 39 2.47 -7.10 -2.26
N SER A 40 1.23 -6.76 -1.92
CA SER A 40 0.91 -6.04 -0.69
C SER A 40 1.15 -6.89 0.57
N PHE A 41 1.44 -6.19 1.67
CA PHE A 41 1.40 -6.77 3.01
C PHE A 41 0.12 -6.35 3.70
N LYS A 42 -0.91 -7.19 3.70
CA LYS A 42 -2.19 -6.95 4.40
C LYS A 42 -2.06 -7.31 5.88
N ASP A 43 -2.71 -6.54 6.76
CA ASP A 43 -2.80 -6.75 8.22
C ASP A 43 -1.42 -6.76 8.92
N LEU A 44 -0.45 -6.05 8.36
CA LEU A 44 0.89 -5.91 8.94
C LEU A 44 0.89 -4.76 9.96
N PRO A 45 1.26 -5.00 11.23
CA PRO A 45 1.41 -3.94 12.21
C PRO A 45 2.52 -2.97 11.82
N CYS A 46 2.25 -1.68 11.97
CA CYS A 46 3.28 -0.66 11.83
C CYS A 46 3.06 0.56 12.73
N THR A 47 4.15 1.24 13.04
CA THR A 47 4.14 2.50 13.79
C THR A 47 4.77 3.59 12.94
N VAL A 48 4.06 4.70 12.79
CA VAL A 48 4.52 5.91 12.10
C VAL A 48 4.98 6.92 13.15
N PHE A 49 6.19 7.44 13.01
CA PHE A 49 6.78 8.41 13.93
C PHE A 49 6.88 9.77 13.27
N PHE A 50 6.67 10.82 14.06
CA PHE A 50 6.62 12.20 13.60
C PHE A 50 7.71 13.07 14.24
N SER A 51 8.00 14.21 13.62
CA SER A 51 9.02 15.16 14.09
C SER A 51 8.71 15.84 15.42
N ASP A 52 7.44 15.86 15.83
CA ASP A 52 6.96 16.39 17.11
C ASP A 52 7.13 15.37 18.28
N GLY A 53 7.70 14.20 18.00
CA GLY A 53 7.93 13.13 18.99
C GLY A 53 6.73 12.20 19.21
N THR A 54 5.62 12.43 18.52
CA THR A 54 4.44 11.55 18.61
C THR A 54 4.55 10.33 17.69
N GLU A 55 3.72 9.33 17.96
CA GLU A 55 3.63 8.10 17.17
C GLU A 55 2.17 7.70 16.93
N GLU A 56 1.92 7.06 15.79
CA GLU A 56 0.61 6.48 15.45
C GLU A 56 0.77 5.00 15.07
N LYS A 57 -0.02 4.14 15.70
CA LYS A 57 -0.03 2.69 15.44
C LYS A 57 -1.15 2.34 14.48
N HIS A 58 -0.81 1.53 13.49
CA HIS A 58 -1.68 1.17 12.37
C HIS A 58 -1.56 -0.31 12.01
N LEU A 59 -2.55 -0.80 11.27
CA LEU A 59 -2.48 -2.04 10.51
C LEU A 59 -2.62 -1.67 9.03
N THR A 60 -1.79 -2.27 8.18
CA THR A 60 -1.92 -2.09 6.75
C THR A 60 -3.23 -2.72 6.24
N ASN A 61 -3.89 -2.03 5.30
CA ASN A 61 -5.10 -2.57 4.66
C ASN A 61 -4.76 -3.61 3.58
N GLU A 62 -5.76 -4.04 2.80
CA GLU A 62 -5.59 -5.06 1.74
C GLU A 62 -4.59 -4.67 0.64
N ASP A 63 -4.40 -3.37 0.42
CA ASP A 63 -3.44 -2.83 -0.54
C ASP A 63 -2.04 -2.63 0.08
N GLY A 64 -1.86 -2.98 1.37
CA GLY A 64 -0.63 -2.71 2.08
C GLY A 64 -0.46 -1.25 2.46
N LYS A 65 -1.56 -0.47 2.48
CA LYS A 65 -1.55 0.97 2.75
C LYS A 65 -1.88 1.25 4.21
N VAL A 66 -1.26 2.31 4.74
CA VAL A 66 -1.73 3.06 5.90
C VAL A 66 -2.04 4.48 5.49
N VAL A 67 -3.04 5.08 6.15
CA VAL A 67 -3.44 6.47 5.95
C VAL A 67 -2.93 7.26 7.15
N VAL A 68 -2.13 8.27 6.86
CA VAL A 68 -1.59 9.18 7.87
C VAL A 68 -2.29 10.54 7.71
N GLN A 69 -2.74 11.10 8.83
CA GLN A 69 -3.38 12.42 8.81
C GLN A 69 -2.34 13.49 8.47
N VAL A 70 -2.69 14.41 7.57
CA VAL A 70 -1.83 15.52 7.19
C VAL A 70 -2.03 16.66 8.18
N ILE A 71 -0.97 17.04 8.89
CA ILE A 71 -0.92 18.16 9.81
C ILE A 71 0.24 19.06 9.35
N GLU A 72 -0.03 20.35 9.15
CA GLU A 72 0.95 21.31 8.66
C GLU A 72 2.20 21.37 9.56
N GLY A 73 3.39 21.29 8.96
CA GLY A 73 4.66 21.28 9.70
C GLY A 73 5.01 19.97 10.42
N ARG A 74 4.15 18.95 10.37
CA ARG A 74 4.40 17.64 11.00
C ARG A 74 5.03 16.68 9.98
N ILE A 75 6.31 16.37 10.17
CA ILE A 75 7.09 15.53 9.25
C ILE A 75 7.00 14.06 9.69
N ILE A 76 6.77 13.14 8.75
CA ILE A 76 6.94 11.71 8.98
C ILE A 76 8.44 11.42 8.98
N THR A 77 9.01 11.09 10.14
CA THR A 77 10.45 10.84 10.28
C THR A 77 10.77 9.40 9.91
N LYS A 78 10.02 8.44 10.46
CA LYS A 78 10.23 7.02 10.19
C LYS A 78 8.95 6.20 10.28
N VAL A 79 8.98 5.03 9.65
CA VAL A 79 7.96 4.00 9.79
C VAL A 79 8.62 2.69 10.18
N VAL A 80 8.06 2.03 11.18
CA VAL A 80 8.53 0.75 11.70
C VAL A 80 7.46 -0.30 11.44
N TYR A 81 7.79 -1.34 10.69
CA TYR A 81 6.93 -2.49 10.43
C TYR A 81 7.36 -3.67 11.29
N ASP A 82 6.41 -4.36 11.90
CA ASP A 82 6.66 -5.53 12.76
C ASP A 82 6.17 -6.82 12.09
N PHE A 83 7.12 -7.67 11.70
CA PHE A 83 6.88 -8.96 11.07
C PHE A 83 6.92 -10.13 12.06
N SER A 84 7.04 -9.89 13.37
CA SER A 84 7.34 -10.95 14.36
C SER A 84 6.34 -12.11 14.33
N ASP A 85 5.05 -11.81 14.28
CA ASP A 85 3.96 -12.80 14.17
C ASP A 85 3.29 -12.76 12.78
N TYR A 86 3.91 -12.08 11.81
CA TYR A 86 3.26 -11.80 10.54
C TYR A 86 3.29 -13.02 9.62
N LYS A 87 2.10 -13.59 9.40
CA LYS A 87 1.87 -14.58 8.34
C LYS A 87 1.08 -13.93 7.23
N ARG A 88 1.69 -13.80 6.05
CA ARG A 88 1.04 -13.17 4.90
C ARG A 88 -0.25 -13.95 4.55
N PRO A 89 -1.44 -13.37 4.75
CA PRO A 89 -2.69 -14.13 4.66
C PRO A 89 -3.07 -14.46 3.21
N LYS A 90 -2.73 -13.58 2.27
CA LYS A 90 -2.76 -13.68 0.80
C LYS A 90 -2.14 -12.40 0.25
N GLY A 91 -1.42 -12.49 -0.87
CA GLY A 91 -0.82 -11.33 -1.52
C GLY A 91 -1.74 -10.74 -2.58
N LYS A 92 -2.06 -9.44 -2.51
CA LYS A 92 -2.69 -8.74 -3.64
C LYS A 92 -1.58 -8.19 -4.54
N LEU A 93 -1.58 -8.61 -5.81
CA LEU A 93 -0.71 -7.99 -6.81
C LEU A 93 -1.25 -6.59 -7.10
N LEU A 94 -0.40 -5.59 -6.89
CA LEU A 94 -0.77 -4.20 -7.06
C LEU A 94 -0.45 -3.74 -8.48
N ALA A 95 -1.34 -2.93 -9.05
CA ALA A 95 -1.06 -2.24 -10.30
C ALA A 95 0.00 -1.17 -10.05
N LYS A 96 0.90 -1.00 -11.02
CA LYS A 96 2.09 -0.15 -10.93
C LYS A 96 1.77 1.37 -10.97
N GLU A 97 0.50 1.78 -10.98
CA GLU A 97 0.06 3.11 -11.43
C GLU A 97 -0.42 4.05 -10.31
N GLU A 98 -0.06 5.34 -10.51
CA GLU A 98 -0.40 6.59 -9.79
C GLU A 98 0.27 6.92 -8.44
N PHE A 99 1.51 6.45 -8.21
CA PHE A 99 2.27 6.86 -7.01
C PHE A 99 3.06 8.14 -7.24
N SER A 100 2.87 9.15 -6.38
CA SER A 100 3.66 10.39 -6.42
C SER A 100 5.13 10.18 -6.06
N ILE A 101 5.43 9.23 -5.17
CA ILE A 101 6.79 8.94 -4.70
C ILE A 101 6.96 7.43 -4.55
N ILE A 102 8.04 6.87 -5.11
CA ILE A 102 8.40 5.46 -4.96
C ILE A 102 9.80 5.37 -4.37
N ARG A 103 9.93 4.76 -3.19
CA ARG A 103 11.21 4.49 -2.54
C ARG A 103 11.46 2.98 -2.49
N LYS A 104 12.59 2.54 -3.05
CA LYS A 104 13.08 1.16 -2.91
C LYS A 104 14.03 1.11 -1.73
N LEU A 105 13.63 0.46 -0.65
CA LEU A 105 14.41 0.37 0.57
C LEU A 105 14.92 -1.05 0.77
N LYS A 106 16.17 -1.18 1.20
CA LYS A 106 16.75 -2.48 1.58
C LYS A 106 16.22 -2.85 2.96
N ILE A 107 15.81 -4.10 3.13
CA ILE A 107 15.48 -4.63 4.44
C ILE A 107 16.75 -4.87 5.27
N LYS A 108 16.62 -4.82 6.59
CA LYS A 108 17.62 -5.34 7.53
C LYS A 108 17.48 -6.87 7.56
N PRO A 109 18.47 -7.66 7.09
CA PRO A 109 18.39 -9.11 7.12
C PRO A 109 18.23 -9.63 8.54
N LYS A 110 17.49 -10.73 8.74
CA LYS A 110 17.27 -11.41 10.03
C LYS A 110 16.57 -10.56 11.11
N SER A 111 16.02 -9.40 10.75
CA SER A 111 15.23 -8.57 11.65
C SER A 111 13.75 -8.78 11.37
N LEU A 112 12.99 -9.13 12.41
CA LEU A 112 11.53 -9.17 12.33
C LEU A 112 10.94 -7.76 12.33
N THR A 113 11.68 -6.78 12.83
CA THR A 113 11.28 -5.37 12.78
C THR A 113 12.04 -4.63 11.68
N GLN A 114 11.32 -3.96 10.79
CA GLN A 114 11.89 -3.22 9.66
C GLN A 114 11.63 -1.73 9.83
N GLU A 115 12.70 -0.96 10.01
CA GLU A 115 12.66 0.49 10.24
C GLU A 115 13.12 1.23 8.99
N PHE A 116 12.31 2.19 8.56
CA PHE A 116 12.56 3.00 7.36
C PHE A 116 12.46 4.48 7.71
N ASN A 117 13.59 5.20 7.59
CA ASN A 117 13.60 6.65 7.66
C ASN A 117 13.04 7.22 6.35
N ILE A 118 12.02 8.05 6.47
CA ILE A 118 11.29 8.63 5.35
C ILE A 118 11.62 10.11 5.21
N ASP A 119 11.64 10.83 6.34
CA ASP A 119 11.87 12.28 6.44
C ASP A 119 11.08 13.04 5.36
N LEU A 120 9.76 12.96 5.46
CA LEU A 120 8.84 13.48 4.46
C LEU A 120 7.69 14.22 5.11
N GLU A 121 7.47 15.46 4.66
CA GLU A 121 6.28 16.23 5.01
C GLU A 121 5.09 15.71 4.18
N PRO A 122 4.05 15.14 4.82
CA PRO A 122 2.91 14.59 4.11
C PRO A 122 2.03 15.72 3.55
N VAL A 123 1.63 15.61 2.29
CA VAL A 123 0.65 16.52 1.67
C VAL A 123 -0.64 15.74 1.38
N LYS A 124 -1.80 16.41 1.44
CA LYS A 124 -3.09 15.76 1.18
C LYS A 124 -3.11 15.09 -0.20
N GLY A 125 -3.44 13.81 -0.22
CA GLY A 125 -3.47 13.01 -1.45
C GLY A 125 -2.11 12.50 -1.92
N MET A 126 -1.03 12.79 -1.18
CA MET A 126 0.30 12.23 -1.45
C MET A 126 0.26 10.71 -1.28
N GLN A 127 0.87 10.01 -2.24
CA GLN A 127 1.06 8.57 -2.19
C GLN A 127 2.55 8.24 -2.23
N LEU A 128 3.04 7.69 -1.13
CA LEU A 128 4.39 7.13 -1.00
C LEU A 128 4.31 5.61 -1.04
N ILE A 129 5.02 5.00 -1.97
CA ILE A 129 5.31 3.56 -1.91
C ILE A 129 6.69 3.31 -1.33
N ILE A 130 6.73 2.40 -0.36
CA ILE A 130 7.94 1.73 0.09
C ILE A 130 7.95 0.33 -0.51
N ILE A 131 8.92 0.08 -1.39
CA ILE A 131 9.18 -1.24 -1.97
C ILE A 131 10.33 -1.88 -1.18
N LEU A 132 10.04 -2.99 -0.55
CA LEU A 132 11.04 -3.81 0.13
C LEU A 132 11.86 -4.57 -0.90
N ASN A 133 13.12 -4.16 -1.02
CA ASN A 133 14.07 -4.87 -1.85
C ASN A 133 14.55 -6.10 -1.08
N VAL A 134 14.25 -7.27 -1.65
CA VAL A 134 14.59 -8.62 -1.17
C VAL A 134 13.63 -9.10 -0.07
N PHE A 135 12.69 -9.96 -0.45
CA PHE A 135 11.94 -10.78 0.50
C PHE A 135 12.47 -12.21 0.39
N ASN A 136 13.67 -12.44 0.91
CA ASN A 136 14.07 -13.77 1.38
C ASN A 136 14.00 -13.68 2.91
N ILE A 137 12.77 -13.56 3.42
CA ILE A 137 12.53 -13.93 4.80
C ILE A 137 12.19 -15.42 4.72
N GLU A 138 13.23 -16.26 4.73
CA GLU A 138 13.06 -17.62 5.22
C GLU A 138 12.71 -17.45 6.72
N LEU A 139 11.41 -17.37 7.00
CA LEU A 139 10.83 -17.53 8.34
C LEU A 139 10.80 -19.01 8.68
#